data_AF-A0A941D186-F1
#
_entry.id   AF-A0A941D186-F1
#
_cell.length_a   1.000
_cell.length_b   1.000
_cell.length_c   1.000
_cell.angle_alpha   90.00
_cell.angle_beta   90.00
_cell.angle_gamma   90.00
#
_symmetry.space_group_name_H-M   'P 1'
#
loop_
_entity.id
_entity.type
_entity.pdbx_description
1 polymer ?
#
loop_
_entity_poly.entity_id
_entity_poly.type
_entity_poly.pdbx_seq_one_letter_code
_entity_poly.pdbx_strand_id
1 'polypeptide(L)'
;MAGFSERLPEDERRDGYDRDQVADICARIEAGESLRKICKEEGMPSPATLHQWRLRYPLFADLYGAARATARRNQIAADQDALLRQKRRRKHPWGRPDSYTEEIAAEICRRLAEGESLLSIGASRDMPVVQTIYKWLRKHADFRQDYARAREIQADVKFELAWEIARHAAPETERVARLQFDVIRWQVGRLSPKKYAETEPEGIEGFDQDVYIQIFGETRAQDTLQLVAGPSFEAMKAKAAREPAGGR
;
A
#
# COMPACT_ATOMS: atom_id res chain seq x y z
N MET A 1 24.47 -43.71 -30.21
CA MET A 1 24.71 -44.48 -31.45
C MET A 1 24.86 -43.48 -32.59
N ALA A 2 25.83 -43.75 -33.47
CA ALA A 2 26.24 -43.01 -34.66
C ALA A 2 27.07 -41.72 -34.40
N GLY A 3 28.39 -41.89 -34.48
CA GLY A 3 29.35 -40.81 -34.51
C GLY A 3 29.35 -40.07 -35.84
N PHE A 4 29.48 -38.76 -35.75
CA PHE A 4 29.96 -37.91 -36.84
C PHE A 4 31.40 -37.50 -36.48
N SER A 5 32.31 -38.47 -36.64
CA SER A 5 33.74 -38.19 -36.83
C SER A 5 33.91 -37.73 -38.27
N GLU A 6 33.45 -36.51 -38.56
CA GLU A 6 33.71 -35.87 -39.84
C GLU A 6 35.13 -35.28 -39.73
N ARG A 7 36.07 -36.03 -40.32
CA ARG A 7 37.49 -35.74 -40.32
C ARG A 7 37.71 -34.39 -41.02
N LEU A 8 37.94 -33.34 -40.23
CA LEU A 8 38.10 -31.97 -40.72
C LEU A 8 39.35 -31.83 -41.61
N PRO A 9 39.33 -30.94 -42.64
CA PRO A 9 40.46 -30.68 -43.51
C PRO A 9 41.72 -30.31 -42.70
N GLU A 10 42.90 -30.73 -43.17
CA GLU A 10 44.19 -30.48 -42.47
C GLU A 10 44.48 -28.99 -42.19
N ASP A 11 43.77 -28.10 -42.88
CA ASP A 11 43.87 -26.65 -42.77
C ASP A 11 43.40 -26.10 -41.41
N GLU A 12 42.44 -26.75 -40.74
CA GLU A 12 41.89 -26.32 -39.44
C GLU A 12 42.85 -26.60 -38.26
N ARG A 13 43.89 -27.43 -38.46
CA ARG A 13 44.91 -27.67 -37.42
C ARG A 13 46.01 -26.61 -37.41
N ARG A 14 46.11 -25.78 -38.45
CA ARG A 14 47.18 -24.78 -38.63
C ARG A 14 46.82 -23.38 -38.16
N ASP A 15 45.53 -23.04 -38.07
CA ASP A 15 45.06 -21.69 -37.76
C ASP A 15 44.59 -21.49 -36.30
N GLY A 16 44.72 -22.54 -35.48
CA GLY A 16 44.48 -22.49 -34.03
C GLY A 16 43.01 -22.35 -33.63
N TYR A 17 42.07 -22.66 -34.54
CA TYR A 17 40.65 -22.51 -34.30
C TYR A 17 40.13 -23.51 -33.24
N ASP A 18 39.64 -22.98 -32.12
CA ASP A 18 39.04 -23.75 -31.03
C ASP A 18 37.54 -23.44 -30.89
N ARG A 19 36.71 -24.48 -31.04
CA ARG A 19 35.24 -24.39 -31.02
C ARG A 19 34.71 -24.07 -29.62
N ASP A 20 35.34 -24.59 -28.57
CA ASP A 20 34.88 -24.38 -27.20
C ASP A 20 35.21 -22.94 -26.76
N GLN A 21 36.39 -22.45 -27.16
CA GLN A 21 36.77 -21.05 -26.98
C GLN A 21 35.82 -20.10 -27.72
N VAL A 22 35.43 -20.42 -28.95
CA VAL A 22 34.46 -19.64 -29.73
C VAL A 22 33.07 -19.61 -29.06
N ALA A 23 32.61 -20.75 -28.55
CA ALA A 23 31.34 -20.84 -27.84
C ALA A 23 31.34 -19.99 -26.55
N ASP A 24 32.43 -20.03 -25.76
CA ASP A 24 32.61 -19.18 -24.58
C ASP A 24 32.57 -17.69 -24.93
N ILE A 25 33.29 -17.27 -25.98
CA ILE A 25 33.30 -15.88 -26.44
C ILE A 25 31.89 -15.42 -26.83
N CYS A 26 31.11 -16.25 -27.52
CA CYS A 26 29.73 -15.91 -27.89
C CYS A 26 28.83 -15.80 -26.67
N ALA A 27 28.91 -16.74 -25.72
CA ALA A 27 28.12 -16.71 -24.48
C ALA A 27 28.42 -15.46 -23.62
N ARG A 28 29.69 -15.06 -23.53
CA ARG A 28 30.10 -13.85 -22.80
C ARG A 28 29.63 -12.56 -23.47
N ILE A 29 29.60 -12.54 -24.80
CA ILE A 29 29.02 -11.42 -25.55
C ILE A 29 27.50 -11.34 -25.30
N GLU A 30 26.78 -12.47 -25.27
CA GLU A 30 25.35 -12.51 -24.92
C GLU A 30 25.06 -11.98 -23.51
N ALA A 31 25.96 -12.28 -22.56
CA ALA A 31 25.94 -11.74 -21.21
C ALA A 31 26.24 -10.22 -21.15
N GLY A 32 26.62 -9.60 -22.27
CA GLY A 32 26.87 -8.17 -22.39
C GLY A 32 28.32 -7.76 -22.15
N GLU A 33 29.26 -8.70 -22.06
CA GLU A 33 30.68 -8.37 -21.93
C GLU A 33 31.24 -7.80 -23.25
N SER A 34 32.06 -6.76 -23.15
CA SER A 34 32.67 -6.17 -24.34
C SER A 34 33.77 -7.09 -24.89
N LEU A 35 33.82 -7.24 -26.22
CA LEU A 35 34.87 -8.00 -26.92
C LEU A 35 36.29 -7.57 -26.49
N ARG A 36 36.48 -6.27 -26.26
CA ARG A 36 37.77 -5.70 -25.82
C ARG A 36 38.20 -6.22 -24.44
N LYS A 37 37.24 -6.46 -23.54
CA LYS A 37 37.48 -7.04 -22.22
C LYS A 37 37.83 -8.53 -22.34
N ILE A 38 37.03 -9.26 -23.12
CA ILE A 38 37.21 -10.71 -23.34
C ILE A 38 38.60 -10.98 -23.92
N CYS A 39 38.98 -10.31 -25.01
CA CYS A 39 40.31 -10.50 -25.64
C CYS A 39 41.51 -10.05 -24.80
N LYS A 40 41.32 -9.44 -23.63
CA LYS A 40 42.41 -9.03 -22.74
C LYS A 40 42.82 -10.13 -21.76
N GLU A 41 41.98 -11.16 -21.60
CA GLU A 41 42.22 -12.24 -20.66
C GLU A 41 43.27 -13.24 -21.18
N GLU A 42 44.01 -13.86 -20.26
CA GLU A 42 45.09 -14.79 -20.60
C GLU A 42 44.50 -16.06 -21.24
N GLY A 43 45.10 -16.50 -22.36
CA GLY A 43 44.59 -17.61 -23.16
C GLY A 43 43.49 -17.23 -24.17
N MET A 44 43.06 -15.97 -24.24
CA MET A 44 42.08 -15.51 -25.23
C MET A 44 42.72 -15.10 -26.56
N PRO A 45 42.06 -15.37 -27.69
CA PRO A 45 42.56 -15.01 -29.01
C PRO A 45 42.51 -13.50 -29.20
N SER A 46 43.47 -12.97 -29.95
CA SER A 46 43.50 -11.55 -30.27
C SER A 46 42.27 -11.14 -31.08
N PRO A 47 41.85 -9.86 -31.05
CA PRO A 47 40.74 -9.38 -31.89
C PRO A 47 40.98 -9.60 -33.39
N ALA A 48 42.24 -9.56 -33.83
CA ALA A 48 42.61 -9.84 -35.22
C ALA A 48 42.41 -11.33 -35.57
N THR A 49 42.79 -12.24 -34.67
CA THR A 49 42.58 -13.68 -34.79
C THR A 49 41.08 -14.01 -34.89
N LEU A 50 40.26 -13.42 -34.01
CA LEU A 50 38.80 -13.60 -34.05
C LEU A 50 38.18 -13.06 -35.34
N HIS A 51 38.69 -11.93 -35.86
CA HIS A 51 38.22 -11.41 -37.14
C HIS A 51 38.53 -12.37 -38.29
N GLN A 52 39.73 -12.94 -38.33
CA GLN A 52 40.13 -13.94 -39.33
C GLN A 52 39.26 -15.19 -39.25
N TRP A 53 39.00 -15.70 -38.04
CA TRP A 53 38.10 -16.84 -37.85
C TRP A 53 36.68 -16.55 -38.31
N ARG A 54 36.15 -15.34 -38.07
CA ARG A 54 34.82 -14.94 -38.58
C ARG A 54 34.74 -14.91 -40.10
N LEU A 55 35.83 -14.56 -40.79
CA LEU A 55 35.87 -14.55 -42.25
C LEU A 55 35.98 -15.97 -42.82
N ARG A 56 36.67 -16.87 -42.12
CA ARG A 56 36.95 -18.24 -42.58
C ARG A 56 35.86 -19.24 -42.22
N TYR A 57 35.14 -19.04 -41.11
CA TYR A 57 34.14 -19.95 -40.58
C TYR A 57 32.75 -19.29 -40.51
N PRO A 58 31.86 -19.53 -41.49
CA PRO A 58 30.53 -18.91 -41.56
C PRO A 58 29.66 -19.20 -40.33
N LEU A 59 29.70 -20.44 -39.80
CA LEU A 59 28.96 -20.80 -38.59
C LEU A 59 29.37 -19.94 -37.38
N PHE A 60 30.66 -19.61 -37.26
CA PHE A 60 31.12 -18.70 -36.20
C PHE A 60 30.63 -17.27 -36.44
N ALA A 61 30.64 -16.80 -37.68
CA ALA A 61 30.13 -15.47 -38.02
C ALA A 61 28.65 -15.32 -37.62
N ASP A 62 27.84 -16.35 -37.86
CA ASP A 62 26.41 -16.38 -37.52
C ASP A 62 26.18 -16.41 -36.01
N LEU A 63 26.87 -17.30 -35.29
CA LEU A 63 26.79 -17.38 -33.82
C LEU A 63 27.22 -16.05 -33.16
N TYR A 64 28.32 -15.48 -33.63
CA TYR A 64 28.81 -14.19 -33.16
C TYR A 64 27.83 -13.04 -33.44
N GLY A 65 27.20 -13.05 -34.63
CA GLY A 65 26.17 -12.10 -35.01
C GLY A 65 24.92 -12.20 -34.14
N ALA A 66 24.43 -13.42 -33.91
CA ALA A 66 23.31 -13.72 -33.04
C ALA A 66 23.57 -13.28 -31.60
N ALA A 67 24.76 -13.61 -31.07
CA ALA A 67 25.20 -13.21 -29.73
C ALA A 67 25.16 -11.70 -29.53
N ARG A 68 25.69 -10.93 -30.49
CA ARG A 68 25.65 -9.47 -30.46
C ARG A 68 24.24 -8.91 -30.59
N ALA A 69 23.38 -9.51 -31.41
CA ALA A 69 21.99 -9.08 -31.55
C ALA A 69 21.22 -9.27 -30.23
N THR A 70 21.43 -10.40 -29.55
CA THR A 70 20.85 -10.68 -28.23
C THR A 70 21.36 -9.70 -27.17
N ALA A 71 22.68 -9.48 -27.11
CA ALA A 71 23.28 -8.51 -26.19
C ALA A 71 22.70 -7.09 -26.39
N ARG A 72 22.52 -6.66 -27.65
CA ARG A 72 21.93 -5.36 -27.98
C ARG A 72 20.46 -5.28 -27.54
N ARG A 73 19.67 -6.34 -27.73
CA ARG A 73 18.28 -6.39 -27.24
C ARG A 73 18.21 -6.28 -25.72
N ASN A 74 19.07 -7.01 -25.01
CA ASN A 74 19.15 -6.97 -23.56
C ASN A 74 19.55 -5.59 -23.05
N GLN A 75 20.51 -4.92 -23.70
CA GLN A 75 20.89 -3.54 -23.38
C GLN A 75 19.73 -2.56 -23.59
N ILE A 76 19.00 -2.66 -24.70
CA ILE A 76 17.83 -1.81 -24.97
C ILE A 76 16.75 -2.03 -23.90
N ALA A 77 16.49 -3.27 -23.50
CA ALA A 77 15.54 -3.58 -22.44
C ALA A 77 15.99 -3.01 -21.08
N ALA A 78 17.29 -3.10 -20.76
CA ALA A 78 17.86 -2.51 -19.54
C ALA A 78 17.80 -0.98 -19.54
N ASP A 79 18.09 -0.34 -20.68
CA ASP A 79 17.99 1.11 -20.84
C ASP A 79 16.53 1.57 -20.69
N GLN A 80 15.57 0.82 -21.25
CA GLN A 80 14.14 1.07 -21.05
C GLN A 80 13.72 0.92 -19.59
N ASP A 81 14.14 -0.12 -18.88
CA ASP A 81 13.88 -0.29 -17.43
C ASP A 81 14.50 0.87 -16.63
N ALA A 82 15.72 1.27 -16.95
CA ALA A 82 16.39 2.41 -16.30
C ALA A 82 15.63 3.73 -16.53
N LEU A 83 15.14 3.99 -17.74
CA LEU A 83 14.32 5.15 -18.06
C LEU A 83 12.98 5.14 -17.30
N LEU A 84 12.33 3.98 -17.19
CA LEU A 84 11.10 3.82 -16.41
C LEU A 84 11.37 4.06 -14.92
N ARG A 85 12.47 3.56 -14.37
CA ARG A 85 12.90 3.86 -12.99
C ARG A 85 13.18 5.35 -12.78
N GLN A 86 13.85 6.00 -13.73
CA GLN A 86 14.11 7.44 -13.65
C GLN A 86 12.81 8.26 -13.70
N LYS A 87 11.84 7.87 -14.54
CA LYS A 87 10.49 8.48 -14.54
C LYS A 87 9.77 8.27 -13.21
N ARG A 88 9.88 7.08 -12.58
CA ARG A 88 9.35 6.80 -11.23
C ARG A 88 10.06 7.60 -10.13
N ARG A 89 11.31 8.03 -10.34
CA ARG A 89 12.08 8.88 -9.41
C ARG A 89 11.74 10.37 -9.49
N ARG A 90 10.90 10.83 -10.43
CA ARG A 90 10.41 12.22 -10.42
C ARG A 90 9.63 12.43 -9.12
N LYS A 91 10.17 13.31 -8.26
CA LYS A 91 9.58 13.66 -6.96
C LYS A 91 8.13 14.10 -7.17
N HIS A 92 7.21 13.64 -6.31
CA HIS A 92 5.82 14.04 -6.37
C HIS A 92 5.70 15.58 -6.39
N PRO A 93 4.69 16.15 -7.07
CA PRO A 93 4.51 17.61 -7.19
C PRO A 93 4.53 18.34 -5.83
N TRP A 94 4.07 17.65 -4.78
CA TRP A 94 3.98 18.10 -3.39
C TRP A 94 5.33 18.25 -2.67
N GLY A 95 6.44 17.81 -3.28
CA GLY A 95 7.80 18.02 -2.77
C GLY A 95 8.35 19.41 -3.04
N ARG A 96 7.65 20.22 -3.87
CA ARG A 96 8.03 21.60 -4.15
C ARG A 96 7.49 22.54 -3.06
N PRO A 97 8.28 23.53 -2.58
CA PRO A 97 7.83 24.51 -1.58
C PRO A 97 6.52 25.23 -1.90
N ASP A 98 6.17 25.36 -3.19
CA ASP A 98 5.01 26.11 -3.70
C ASP A 98 3.84 25.20 -4.13
N SER A 99 3.77 23.98 -3.60
CA SER A 99 2.79 22.97 -4.02
C SER A 99 1.42 23.05 -3.34
N TYR A 100 1.21 24.05 -2.47
CA TYR A 100 -0.09 24.28 -1.85
C TYR A 100 -1.04 24.95 -2.86
N THR A 101 -2.19 24.32 -3.11
CA THR A 101 -3.33 24.94 -3.78
C THR A 101 -4.57 24.77 -2.90
N GLU A 102 -5.49 25.73 -3.00
CA GLU A 102 -6.76 25.70 -2.26
C GLU A 102 -7.63 24.51 -2.68
N GLU A 103 -7.56 24.10 -3.95
CA GLU A 103 -8.32 22.96 -4.49
C GLU A 103 -7.92 21.66 -3.78
N ILE A 104 -6.62 21.44 -3.55
CA ILE A 104 -6.13 20.25 -2.87
C ILE A 104 -6.47 20.31 -1.39
N ALA A 105 -6.36 21.48 -0.77
CA ALA A 105 -6.76 21.68 0.61
C ALA A 105 -8.25 21.35 0.80
N ALA A 106 -9.11 21.83 -0.10
CA ALA A 106 -10.54 21.53 -0.12
C ALA A 106 -10.81 20.04 -0.32
N GLU A 107 -10.09 19.39 -1.23
CA GLU A 107 -10.22 17.94 -1.49
C GLU A 107 -9.79 17.10 -0.27
N ILE A 108 -8.73 17.49 0.42
CA ILE A 108 -8.33 16.85 1.69
C ILE A 108 -9.45 16.99 2.72
N CYS A 109 -10.03 18.18 2.88
CA CYS A 109 -11.13 18.41 3.81
C CYS A 109 -12.38 17.60 3.44
N ARG A 110 -12.72 17.50 2.15
CA ARG A 110 -13.85 16.70 1.65
C ARG A 110 -13.70 15.22 2.02
N ARG A 111 -12.59 14.60 1.65
CA ARG A 111 -12.32 13.18 1.95
C ARG A 111 -12.26 12.91 3.45
N LEU A 112 -11.70 13.85 4.22
CA LEU A 112 -11.64 13.75 5.66
C LEU A 112 -13.04 13.77 6.28
N ALA A 113 -13.90 14.68 5.83
CA ALA A 113 -15.30 14.78 6.24
C ALA A 113 -16.10 13.52 5.90
N GLU A 114 -15.81 12.87 4.76
CA GLU A 114 -16.40 11.58 4.35
C GLU A 114 -15.97 10.39 5.21
N GLY A 115 -15.12 10.60 6.23
CA GLY A 115 -14.72 9.55 7.17
C GLY A 115 -13.35 8.95 6.90
N GLU A 116 -12.68 9.31 5.80
CA GLU A 116 -11.36 8.78 5.47
C GLU A 116 -10.29 9.22 6.49
N SER A 117 -9.33 8.33 6.75
CA SER A 117 -8.20 8.68 7.61
C SER A 117 -7.19 9.55 6.87
N LEU A 118 -6.55 10.49 7.57
CA LEU A 118 -5.50 11.32 6.99
C LEU A 118 -4.33 10.50 6.44
N LEU A 119 -4.05 9.33 7.03
CA LEU A 119 -3.05 8.38 6.55
C LEU A 119 -3.44 7.80 5.18
N SER A 120 -4.71 7.41 5.01
CA SER A 120 -5.23 6.89 3.74
C SER A 120 -5.24 7.97 2.65
N ILE A 121 -5.67 9.19 3.01
CA ILE A 121 -5.60 10.35 2.10
C ILE A 121 -4.16 10.57 1.65
N GLY A 122 -3.20 10.66 2.58
CA GLY A 122 -1.79 10.91 2.26
C GLY A 122 -1.06 9.75 1.59
N ALA A 123 -1.64 8.55 1.54
CA ALA A 123 -1.15 7.41 0.77
C ALA A 123 -1.62 7.44 -0.70
N SER A 124 -2.61 8.27 -1.02
CA SER A 124 -3.13 8.39 -2.38
C SER A 124 -2.11 9.10 -3.28
N ARG A 125 -1.96 8.63 -4.53
CA ARG A 125 -1.00 9.17 -5.50
C ARG A 125 -1.18 10.68 -5.73
N ASP A 126 -2.42 11.13 -5.76
CA ASP A 126 -2.75 12.52 -6.08
C ASP A 126 -2.88 13.42 -4.84
N MET A 127 -2.41 12.94 -3.68
CA MET A 127 -2.46 13.68 -2.42
C MET A 127 -1.07 13.94 -1.86
N PRO A 128 -0.88 15.06 -1.14
CA PRO A 128 0.33 15.30 -0.38
C PRO A 128 0.46 14.32 0.78
N VAL A 129 1.70 13.97 1.11
CA VAL A 129 1.99 13.16 2.29
C VAL A 129 1.58 13.88 3.57
N VAL A 130 1.24 13.11 4.61
CA VAL A 130 0.71 13.63 5.88
C VAL A 130 1.59 14.71 6.52
N GLN A 131 2.92 14.56 6.43
CA GLN A 131 3.85 15.58 6.94
C GLN A 131 3.69 16.93 6.22
N THR A 132 3.45 16.92 4.91
CA THR A 132 3.20 18.12 4.11
C THR A 132 1.87 18.75 4.51
N ILE A 133 0.82 17.95 4.73
CA ILE A 133 -0.48 18.45 5.18
C ILE A 133 -0.36 19.17 6.52
N TYR A 134 0.33 18.58 7.51
CA TYR A 134 0.55 19.26 8.80
C TYR A 134 1.38 20.55 8.67
N LYS A 135 2.33 20.59 7.73
CA LYS A 135 3.08 21.82 7.44
C LYS A 135 2.15 22.91 6.87
N TRP A 136 1.26 22.55 5.94
CA TRP A 136 0.28 23.48 5.39
C TRP A 136 -0.71 23.97 6.44
N LEU A 137 -1.20 23.08 7.30
CA LEU A 137 -2.02 23.46 8.44
C LEU A 137 -1.31 24.50 9.30
N ARG A 138 0.00 24.40 9.58
CA ARG A 138 0.69 25.45 10.37
C ARG A 138 0.80 26.80 9.65
N LYS A 139 0.90 26.79 8.32
CA LYS A 139 1.17 28.00 7.51
C LYS A 139 -0.10 28.74 7.09
N HIS A 140 -1.19 28.03 6.79
CA HIS A 140 -2.42 28.60 6.21
C HIS A 140 -3.56 28.55 7.23
N ALA A 141 -4.01 29.72 7.69
CA ALA A 141 -5.05 29.82 8.73
C ALA A 141 -6.42 29.35 8.23
N ASP A 142 -6.79 29.72 7.01
CA ASP A 142 -8.07 29.36 6.40
C ASP A 142 -8.20 27.84 6.25
N PHE A 143 -7.14 27.19 5.75
CA PHE A 143 -7.08 25.73 5.68
C PHE A 143 -7.24 25.06 7.06
N ARG A 144 -6.69 25.63 8.14
CA ARG A 144 -6.91 25.08 9.49
C ARG A 144 -8.36 25.15 9.91
N GLN A 145 -9.06 26.24 9.60
CA GLN A 145 -10.46 26.41 9.96
C GLN A 145 -11.33 25.42 9.17
N ASP A 146 -11.08 25.27 7.88
CA ASP A 146 -11.76 24.30 7.01
C ASP A 146 -11.50 22.87 7.48
N TYR A 147 -10.26 22.58 7.85
CA TYR A 147 -9.87 21.28 8.38
C TYR A 147 -10.56 20.97 9.71
N ALA A 148 -10.69 21.95 10.61
CA ALA A 148 -11.41 21.76 11.87
C ALA A 148 -12.90 21.45 11.61
N ARG A 149 -13.55 22.19 10.71
CA ARG A 149 -14.93 21.90 10.29
C ARG A 149 -15.07 20.51 9.68
N ALA A 150 -14.13 20.10 8.82
CA ALA A 150 -14.11 18.76 8.25
C ALA A 150 -13.97 17.66 9.34
N ARG A 151 -13.23 17.92 10.43
CA ARG A 151 -13.11 16.99 11.55
C ARG A 151 -14.40 16.87 12.38
N GLU A 152 -15.17 17.94 12.49
CA GLU A 152 -16.51 17.91 13.11
C GLU A 152 -17.47 17.06 12.26
N ILE A 153 -17.54 17.30 10.95
CA ILE A 153 -18.37 16.51 10.03
C ILE A 153 -17.93 15.03 10.02
N GLN A 154 -16.61 14.78 10.06
CA GLN A 154 -16.07 13.44 10.17
C GLN A 154 -16.59 12.69 11.41
N ALA A 155 -16.77 13.39 12.54
CA ALA A 155 -17.32 12.78 13.74
C ALA A 155 -18.75 12.28 13.51
N ASP A 156 -19.57 13.10 12.85
CA ASP A 156 -20.95 12.76 12.51
C ASP A 156 -21.02 11.54 11.57
N VAL A 157 -20.22 11.53 10.50
CA VAL A 157 -20.16 10.40 9.56
C VAL A 157 -19.71 9.12 10.26
N LYS A 158 -18.71 9.22 11.15
CA LYS A 158 -18.23 8.07 11.92
C LYS A 158 -19.27 7.56 12.90
N PHE A 159 -20.04 8.46 13.51
CA PHE A 159 -21.13 8.08 14.40
C PHE A 159 -22.17 7.22 13.66
N GLU A 160 -22.61 7.64 12.48
CA GLU A 160 -23.51 6.85 11.63
C GLU A 160 -22.87 5.52 11.18
N LEU A 161 -21.56 5.53 10.85
CA LEU A 161 -20.84 4.32 10.50
C LEU A 161 -20.79 3.29 11.64
N ALA A 162 -20.65 3.73 12.89
CA ALA A 162 -20.71 2.83 14.05
C ALA A 162 -22.07 2.12 14.16
N TRP A 163 -23.16 2.85 13.88
CA TRP A 163 -24.50 2.26 13.83
C TRP A 163 -24.63 1.21 12.73
N GLU A 164 -24.17 1.53 11.52
CA GLU A 164 -24.21 0.59 10.38
C GLU A 164 -23.37 -0.67 10.64
N ILE A 165 -22.18 -0.53 11.24
CA ILE A 165 -21.34 -1.67 11.63
C ILE A 165 -22.06 -2.58 12.62
N ALA A 166 -22.72 -2.00 13.63
CA ALA A 166 -23.49 -2.77 14.62
C ALA A 166 -24.69 -3.47 13.97
N ARG A 167 -25.43 -2.78 13.10
CA ARG A 167 -26.60 -3.32 12.38
C ARG A 167 -26.26 -4.50 11.47
N HIS A 168 -25.09 -4.49 10.85
CA HIS A 168 -24.65 -5.50 9.89
C HIS A 168 -23.74 -6.58 10.48
N ALA A 169 -23.50 -6.56 11.80
CA ALA A 169 -22.71 -7.58 12.46
C ALA A 169 -23.39 -8.95 12.39
N ALA A 170 -22.62 -9.97 12.00
CA ALA A 170 -23.01 -11.38 12.07
C ALA A 170 -22.25 -12.05 13.23
N PRO A 171 -22.70 -13.22 13.74
CA PRO A 171 -22.03 -13.90 14.86
C PRO A 171 -20.53 -14.16 14.63
N GLU A 172 -20.11 -14.39 13.38
CA GLU A 172 -18.71 -14.61 13.03
C GLU A 172 -17.87 -13.32 13.02
N THR A 173 -18.50 -12.18 12.78
CA THR A 173 -17.84 -10.86 12.66
C THR A 173 -18.04 -9.97 13.89
N GLU A 174 -18.85 -10.40 14.84
CA GLU A 174 -19.23 -9.65 16.05
C GLU A 174 -18.02 -9.08 16.79
N ARG A 175 -16.96 -9.88 16.99
CA ARG A 175 -15.73 -9.42 17.67
C ARG A 175 -15.05 -8.26 16.94
N VAL A 176 -15.01 -8.32 15.61
CA VAL A 176 -14.41 -7.26 14.78
C VAL A 176 -15.30 -6.03 14.77
N ALA A 177 -16.62 -6.21 14.62
CA ALA A 177 -17.59 -5.13 14.66
C ALA A 177 -17.55 -4.37 15.99
N ARG A 178 -17.44 -5.10 17.11
CA ARG A 178 -17.30 -4.51 18.46
C ARG A 178 -16.01 -3.70 18.59
N LEU A 179 -14.88 -4.23 18.15
CA LEU A 179 -13.62 -3.48 18.14
C LEU A 179 -13.71 -2.21 17.28
N GLN A 180 -14.34 -2.30 16.11
CA GLN A 180 -14.54 -1.14 15.23
C GLN A 180 -15.43 -0.09 15.90
N PHE A 181 -16.53 -0.52 16.53
CA PHE A 181 -17.41 0.35 17.30
C PHE A 181 -16.66 1.07 18.42
N ASP A 182 -15.88 0.35 19.22
CA ASP A 182 -15.12 0.94 20.34
C ASP A 182 -14.10 1.98 19.86
N VAL A 183 -13.39 1.68 18.77
CA VAL A 183 -12.44 2.62 18.14
C VAL A 183 -13.18 3.86 17.63
N ILE A 184 -14.32 3.68 16.98
CA ILE A 184 -15.13 4.79 16.46
C ILE A 184 -15.67 5.65 17.60
N ARG A 185 -16.25 5.04 18.64
CA ARG A 185 -16.75 5.73 19.84
C ARG A 185 -15.67 6.60 20.47
N TRP A 186 -14.48 6.03 20.70
CA TRP A 186 -13.34 6.78 21.22
C TRP A 186 -12.93 7.95 20.31
N GLN A 187 -12.92 7.74 18.98
CA GLN A 187 -12.58 8.80 18.02
C GLN A 187 -13.61 9.93 18.03
N VAL A 188 -14.91 9.62 17.99
CA VAL A 188 -16.00 10.59 17.97
C VAL A 188 -15.99 11.44 19.25
N GLY A 189 -15.77 10.82 20.41
CA GLY A 189 -15.64 11.53 21.69
C GLY A 189 -14.47 12.52 21.73
N ARG A 190 -13.38 12.26 20.98
CA ARG A 190 -12.24 13.19 20.85
C ARG A 190 -12.44 14.26 19.77
N LEU A 191 -13.12 13.93 18.68
CA LEU A 191 -13.34 14.85 17.56
C LEU A 191 -14.43 15.88 17.87
N SER A 192 -15.46 15.50 18.61
CA SER A 192 -16.58 16.39 18.92
C SER A 192 -17.11 16.14 20.34
N PRO A 193 -16.28 16.46 21.37
CA PRO A 193 -16.64 16.21 22.76
C PRO A 193 -17.90 16.96 23.19
N LYS A 194 -18.16 18.17 22.68
CA LYS A 194 -19.36 18.93 23.04
C LYS A 194 -20.67 18.26 22.58
N LYS A 195 -20.63 17.53 21.46
CA LYS A 195 -21.82 16.92 20.83
C LYS A 195 -22.03 15.48 21.30
N TYR A 196 -20.93 14.75 21.51
CA TYR A 196 -20.95 13.31 21.82
C TYR A 196 -20.31 12.98 23.17
N ALA A 197 -20.17 13.96 24.07
CA ALA A 197 -19.77 13.67 25.45
C ALA A 197 -20.79 12.73 26.07
N GLU A 198 -20.28 11.67 26.68
CA GLU A 198 -21.08 10.82 27.54
C GLU A 198 -21.44 11.63 28.77
N THR A 199 -22.72 11.95 28.90
CA THR A 199 -23.24 12.60 30.10
C THR A 199 -23.61 11.48 31.05
N GLU A 200 -23.03 11.47 32.26
CA GLU A 200 -23.50 10.57 33.30
C GLU A 200 -24.97 10.90 33.59
N PRO A 201 -25.87 9.90 33.58
CA PRO A 201 -27.24 10.14 33.99
C PRO A 201 -27.23 10.54 35.48
N GLU A 202 -27.57 11.79 35.76
CA GLU A 202 -27.69 12.30 37.14
C GLU A 202 -28.69 11.42 37.92
N GLY A 203 -28.22 10.81 39.02
CA GLY A 203 -29.08 10.08 39.97
C GLY A 203 -29.15 8.56 39.81
N ILE A 204 -28.26 7.92 39.06
CA ILE A 204 -28.14 6.45 39.06
C ILE A 204 -26.93 6.02 39.91
N GLU A 205 -27.16 5.74 41.19
CA GLU A 205 -26.15 5.08 42.04
C GLU A 205 -25.85 3.68 41.48
N GLY A 206 -24.59 3.45 41.09
CA GLY A 206 -24.14 2.17 40.52
C GLY A 206 -24.01 2.15 38.99
N PHE A 207 -24.06 3.29 38.30
CA PHE A 207 -23.72 3.37 36.87
C PHE A 207 -22.20 3.18 36.69
N ASP A 208 -21.77 1.93 36.59
CA ASP A 208 -20.40 1.59 36.21
C ASP A 208 -20.31 1.51 34.68
N GLN A 209 -19.59 2.44 34.06
CA GLN A 209 -19.36 2.46 32.61
C GLN A 209 -18.69 1.16 32.12
N ASP A 210 -17.89 0.51 32.97
CA ASP A 210 -17.26 -0.77 32.66
C ASP A 210 -18.29 -1.91 32.61
N VAL A 211 -19.38 -1.81 33.38
CA VAL A 211 -20.51 -2.75 33.36
C VAL A 211 -21.34 -2.60 32.07
N TYR A 212 -21.48 -1.40 31.49
CA TYR A 212 -22.15 -1.24 30.19
C TYR A 212 -21.36 -1.87 29.04
N ILE A 213 -20.02 -1.91 29.12
CA ILE A 213 -19.17 -2.63 28.17
C ILE A 213 -19.23 -4.15 28.46
N GLN A 214 -19.36 -4.58 29.72
CA GLN A 214 -19.45 -5.99 30.12
C GLN A 214 -20.82 -6.65 29.89
N ILE A 215 -21.95 -5.93 30.02
CA ILE A 215 -23.30 -6.47 29.77
C ILE A 215 -23.46 -6.94 28.31
N PHE A 216 -22.79 -6.28 27.36
CA PHE A 216 -22.71 -6.70 25.96
C PHE A 216 -21.48 -7.57 25.63
N GLY A 217 -20.66 -7.92 26.63
CA GLY A 217 -19.53 -8.85 26.50
C GLY A 217 -19.89 -10.29 26.91
N GLU A 218 -20.94 -10.46 27.70
CA GLU A 218 -21.43 -11.76 28.17
C GLU A 218 -22.94 -11.91 27.89
N THR A 219 -23.34 -11.96 26.63
CA THR A 219 -24.65 -12.55 26.30
C THR A 219 -24.43 -13.75 25.40
N ARG A 220 -24.43 -14.91 26.05
CA ARG A 220 -24.58 -16.24 25.43
C ARG A 220 -25.73 -16.15 24.43
N ALA A 221 -25.51 -16.64 23.20
CA ALA A 221 -26.37 -16.50 22.02
C ALA A 221 -27.82 -17.03 22.12
N GLN A 222 -28.38 -17.24 23.32
CA GLN A 222 -29.73 -17.77 23.54
C GLN A 222 -30.73 -16.74 24.12
N ASP A 223 -30.29 -15.61 24.69
CA ASP A 223 -31.20 -14.67 25.39
C ASP A 223 -31.59 -13.40 24.60
N THR A 224 -31.00 -13.16 23.43
CA THR A 224 -31.34 -11.98 22.60
C THR A 224 -32.73 -12.04 21.95
N LEU A 225 -33.39 -13.20 21.95
CA LEU A 225 -34.75 -13.37 21.41
C LEU A 225 -35.87 -12.94 22.38
N GLN A 226 -35.60 -12.68 23.66
CA GLN A 226 -36.63 -12.21 24.60
C GLN A 226 -36.68 -10.68 24.77
N LEU A 227 -35.63 -9.94 24.41
CA LEU A 227 -35.57 -8.48 24.64
C LEU A 227 -36.29 -7.63 23.58
N VAL A 228 -36.69 -8.23 22.45
CA VAL A 228 -37.61 -7.58 21.49
C VAL A 228 -39.07 -7.67 21.96
N ALA A 229 -39.35 -8.38 23.07
CA ALA A 229 -40.68 -8.57 23.63
C ALA A 229 -40.75 -8.30 25.16
N GLY A 230 -40.55 -7.04 25.56
CA GLY A 230 -41.18 -6.44 26.76
C GLY A 230 -40.24 -5.92 27.87
N PRO A 231 -40.77 -5.13 28.85
CA PRO A 231 -41.96 -4.28 28.82
C PRO A 231 -41.61 -2.83 28.45
N SER A 232 -42.58 -2.16 27.82
CA SER A 232 -42.53 -0.75 27.43
C SER A 232 -42.05 0.16 28.56
N PHE A 233 -41.29 1.19 28.20
CA PHE A 233 -40.82 2.31 29.02
C PHE A 233 -41.89 2.90 29.97
N GLU A 234 -43.17 2.70 29.64
CA GLU A 234 -44.35 2.95 30.50
C GLU A 234 -44.31 2.23 31.86
N ALA A 235 -43.84 0.99 31.94
CA ALA A 235 -43.81 0.21 33.18
C ALA A 235 -42.80 0.76 34.20
N MET A 236 -41.73 1.42 33.74
CA MET A 236 -40.73 2.04 34.61
C MET A 236 -41.20 3.39 35.15
N LYS A 237 -42.00 4.16 34.40
CA LYS A 237 -42.68 5.36 34.92
C LYS A 237 -43.69 5.05 36.02
N ALA A 238 -44.41 3.93 35.91
CA ALA A 238 -45.42 3.55 36.90
C ALA A 238 -44.85 3.17 38.27
N LYS A 239 -43.58 2.73 38.35
CA LYS A 239 -42.91 2.39 39.61
C LYS A 239 -42.41 3.63 40.37
N ALA A 240 -42.10 4.73 39.67
CA ALA A 240 -41.70 5.99 40.27
C ALA A 240 -42.86 6.79 40.91
N ALA A 241 -44.11 6.48 40.57
CA ALA A 241 -45.30 7.16 41.10
C ALA A 241 -45.85 6.55 42.42
N ARG A 242 -45.18 5.53 43.00
CA ARG A 242 -45.72 4.73 44.12
C ARG A 242 -44.94 4.78 45.44
N GLU A 243 -43.93 5.63 45.58
CA GLU A 243 -43.33 5.88 46.90
C GLU A 243 -43.95 7.13 47.55
N PRO A 244 -44.63 7.01 48.70
CA PRO A 244 -45.16 8.16 49.41
C PRO A 244 -44.04 8.86 50.20
N ALA A 245 -43.94 10.18 50.03
CA ALA A 245 -43.24 11.06 50.95
C ALA A 245 -43.86 10.94 52.36
N GLY A 246 -43.06 10.57 53.36
CA GLY A 246 -43.57 10.41 54.72
C GLY A 246 -42.52 10.06 55.77
N GLY A 247 -41.54 10.93 55.98
CA GLY A 247 -40.72 10.93 57.18
C GLY A 247 -41.31 11.83 58.26
N ARG A 248 -41.72 11.25 59.38
CA ARG A 248 -41.58 11.77 60.75
C ARG A 248 -41.62 10.61 61.73
#